data_AF-A0A948HWK4-F1
#
_entry.id   AF-A0A948HWK4-F1
#
_cell.length_a   1.000
_cell.length_b   1.000
_cell.length_c   1.000
_cell.angle_alpha   90.00
_cell.angle_beta   90.00
_cell.angle_gamma   90.00
#
_symmetry.space_group_name_H-M   'P 1'
#
loop_
_entity.id
_entity.type
_entity.pdbx_description
1 polymer ?
#
loop_
_entity_poly.entity_id
_entity_poly.type
_entity_poly.pdbx_seq_one_letter_code
_entity_poly.pdbx_strand_id
1 'polypeptide(L)'
;MSRYPLLTTLPGLLFFFCGFTAAAEPNNIISLNANAHVCNSKDETARLAINPQLQEMARALVEFKPTKFCFILPDAAEVVLLQQHSGFIEFDYKSQVLYTFSHYVVERALTANSH
;
A
#
# COMPACT_ATOMS: atom_id res chain seq x y z
N MET A 1 43.01 -52.46 -37.43
CA MET A 1 42.29 -52.18 -38.70
C MET A 1 41.00 -51.45 -38.33
N SER A 2 40.90 -50.14 -38.50
CA SER A 2 40.53 -49.43 -39.75
C SER A 2 39.05 -49.02 -39.72
N ARG A 3 38.86 -47.69 -39.60
CA ARG A 3 37.83 -46.83 -40.24
C ARG A 3 36.41 -46.70 -39.64
N TYR A 4 36.12 -45.43 -39.35
CA TYR A 4 34.84 -44.72 -39.20
C TYR A 4 33.84 -44.94 -40.35
N PRO A 5 32.55 -44.53 -40.19
CA PRO A 5 32.13 -43.17 -40.58
C PRO A 5 31.33 -42.47 -39.45
N LEU A 6 31.53 -41.21 -39.10
CA LEU A 6 31.35 -39.92 -39.80
C LEU A 6 29.89 -39.49 -40.02
N LEU A 7 29.56 -38.36 -39.37
CA LEU A 7 28.60 -37.31 -39.74
C LEU A 7 27.13 -37.51 -39.34
N THR A 8 26.59 -36.66 -38.44
CA THR A 8 25.97 -35.36 -38.79
C THR A 8 25.43 -34.61 -37.54
N THR A 9 25.81 -33.31 -37.42
CA THR A 9 24.99 -32.13 -36.99
C THR A 9 24.31 -32.11 -35.59
N LEU A 10 24.25 -31.06 -34.76
CA LEU A 10 24.72 -29.67 -34.63
C LEU A 10 24.37 -29.28 -33.15
N PRO A 11 24.99 -28.24 -32.54
CA PRO A 11 24.80 -27.88 -31.14
C PRO A 11 23.59 -26.96 -30.94
N GLY A 12 22.68 -27.33 -30.06
CA GLY A 12 21.49 -26.54 -29.71
C GLY A 12 21.51 -26.18 -28.23
N LEU A 13 22.40 -25.26 -27.86
CA LEU A 13 22.54 -24.72 -26.52
C LEU A 13 21.37 -23.77 -26.24
N LEU A 14 20.23 -24.33 -25.80
CA LEU A 14 19.08 -23.55 -25.33
C LEU A 14 19.35 -23.09 -23.89
N PHE A 15 20.04 -21.95 -23.76
CA PHE A 15 19.94 -21.11 -22.57
C PHE A 15 18.50 -20.60 -22.48
N PHE A 16 17.67 -21.31 -21.72
CA PHE A 16 16.35 -20.84 -21.32
C PHE A 16 16.55 -19.74 -20.27
N PHE A 17 16.77 -18.51 -20.73
CA PHE A 17 16.70 -17.30 -19.91
C PHE A 17 15.24 -17.16 -19.44
N CYS A 18 14.93 -17.69 -18.25
CA CYS A 18 13.75 -17.29 -17.50
C CYS A 18 13.94 -15.84 -17.08
N GLY A 19 13.54 -14.92 -17.96
CA GLY A 19 13.29 -13.54 -17.58
C GLY A 19 12.16 -13.55 -16.56
N PHE A 20 12.49 -13.33 -15.29
CA PHE A 20 11.51 -12.93 -14.29
C PHE A 20 10.96 -11.58 -14.73
N THR A 21 9.81 -11.58 -15.40
CA THR A 21 9.00 -10.38 -15.56
C THR A 21 8.45 -10.06 -14.18
N ALA A 22 9.19 -9.24 -13.42
CA ALA A 22 8.65 -8.55 -12.26
C ALA A 22 7.56 -7.61 -12.77
N ALA A 23 6.31 -8.06 -12.72
CA ALA A 23 5.17 -7.19 -12.92
C ALA A 23 5.16 -6.21 -11.74
N ALA A 24 5.56 -4.96 -12.00
CA ALA A 24 5.32 -3.88 -11.06
C ALA A 24 3.80 -3.77 -10.90
N GLU A 25 3.27 -4.18 -9.73
CA GLU A 25 1.89 -3.89 -9.38
C GLU A 25 1.68 -2.37 -9.50
N PRO A 26 0.54 -1.91 -10.06
CA PRO A 26 0.24 -0.50 -10.09
C PRO A 26 0.19 -0.02 -8.64
N ASN A 27 1.21 0.72 -8.21
CA ASN A 27 1.23 1.34 -6.89
C ASN A 27 0.00 2.24 -6.83
N ASN A 28 -1.01 1.79 -6.08
CA ASN A 28 -2.26 2.51 -5.92
C ASN A 28 -2.01 3.67 -4.94
N ILE A 29 -1.44 4.75 -5.46
CA ILE A 29 -1.11 5.94 -4.68
C ILE A 29 -2.39 6.71 -4.42
N ILE A 30 -2.72 6.89 -3.15
CA ILE A 30 -3.86 7.69 -2.69
C ILE A 30 -3.39 8.88 -1.85
N SER A 31 -4.22 9.90 -1.75
CA SER A 31 -3.95 11.08 -0.92
C SER A 31 -4.71 10.98 0.40
N LEU A 32 -4.02 11.24 1.50
CA LEU A 32 -4.59 11.42 2.83
C LEU A 32 -4.70 12.90 3.15
N ASN A 33 -5.79 13.30 3.80
CA ASN A 33 -5.95 14.66 4.31
C ASN A 33 -4.96 14.94 5.45
N ALA A 34 -4.65 16.21 5.66
CA ALA A 34 -3.94 16.67 6.85
C ALA A 34 -4.74 16.32 8.12
N ASN A 35 -4.02 16.20 9.24
CA ASN A 35 -4.58 15.81 10.54
C ASN A 35 -5.31 14.45 10.53
N ALA A 36 -4.84 13.51 9.72
CA ALA A 36 -5.42 12.18 9.65
C ALA A 36 -5.14 11.39 10.94
N HIS A 37 -6.17 10.71 11.46
CA HIS A 37 -6.02 9.78 12.57
C HIS A 37 -5.45 8.47 12.04
N VAL A 38 -4.20 8.19 12.41
CA VAL A 38 -3.43 7.04 11.94
C VAL A 38 -3.12 6.11 13.10
N CYS A 39 -3.20 4.81 12.87
CA CYS A 39 -2.84 3.79 13.84
C CYS A 39 -1.81 2.81 13.28
N ASN A 40 -1.02 2.21 14.17
CA ASN A 40 -0.03 1.18 13.86
C ASN A 40 -0.55 -0.25 14.12
N SER A 41 -1.82 -0.39 14.49
CA SER A 41 -2.45 -1.66 14.85
C SER A 41 -3.77 -1.83 14.11
N LYS A 42 -3.86 -2.90 13.32
CA LYS A 42 -5.08 -3.27 12.58
C LYS A 42 -6.27 -3.49 13.50
N ASP A 43 -6.05 -4.21 14.59
CA ASP A 43 -7.10 -4.57 15.56
C ASP A 43 -7.67 -3.32 16.24
N GLU A 44 -6.82 -2.34 16.57
CA GLU A 44 -7.28 -1.10 17.17
C GLU A 44 -8.08 -0.25 16.18
N THR A 45 -7.61 -0.13 14.93
CA THR A 45 -8.36 0.58 13.89
C THR A 45 -9.71 -0.10 13.62
N ALA A 46 -9.72 -1.43 13.52
CA ALA A 46 -10.95 -2.19 13.33
C ALA A 46 -11.93 -1.98 14.50
N ARG A 47 -11.45 -2.01 15.75
CA ARG A 47 -12.27 -1.74 16.94
C ARG A 47 -12.89 -0.34 16.92
N LEU A 48 -12.10 0.67 16.54
CA LEU A 48 -12.56 2.06 16.46
C LEU A 48 -13.51 2.30 15.28
N ALA A 49 -13.30 1.62 14.14
CA ALA A 49 -14.13 1.75 12.95
C ALA A 49 -15.58 1.26 13.13
N ILE A 50 -15.84 0.44 14.16
CA ILE A 50 -17.19 -0.07 14.47
C ILE A 50 -18.11 1.05 14.98
N ASN A 51 -17.58 2.05 15.67
CA ASN A 51 -18.40 3.10 16.29
C ASN A 51 -17.79 4.50 16.10
N PRO A 52 -18.48 5.41 15.39
CA PRO A 52 -17.98 6.75 15.13
C PRO A 52 -17.76 7.57 16.41
N GLN A 53 -18.54 7.34 17.47
CA GLN A 53 -18.34 8.03 18.76
C GLN A 53 -17.03 7.58 19.43
N LEU A 54 -16.71 6.29 19.37
CA LEU A 54 -15.43 5.78 19.88
C LEU A 54 -14.26 6.33 19.08
N GLN A 55 -14.43 6.45 17.76
CA GLN A 55 -13.44 7.04 16.87
C GLN A 55 -13.18 8.51 17.22
N GLU A 56 -14.21 9.33 17.44
CA GLU A 56 -14.07 10.73 17.84
C GLU A 56 -13.42 10.88 19.23
N MET A 57 -13.82 10.04 20.18
CA MET A 57 -13.17 10.03 21.51
C MET A 57 -11.69 9.66 21.40
N ALA A 58 -11.35 8.64 20.62
CA ALA A 58 -9.96 8.24 20.40
C ALA A 58 -9.17 9.35 19.70
N ARG A 59 -9.79 10.01 18.71
CA ARG A 59 -9.22 11.18 18.00
C ARG A 59 -8.89 12.31 18.97
N ALA A 60 -9.82 12.68 19.84
CA ALA A 60 -9.60 13.74 20.84
C ALA A 60 -8.43 13.41 21.79
N LEU A 61 -8.27 12.13 22.17
CA LEU A 61 -7.14 11.71 22.99
C LEU A 61 -5.80 11.84 22.25
N VAL A 62 -5.73 11.42 20.98
CA VAL A 62 -4.49 11.52 20.19
C VAL A 62 -4.11 12.94 19.80
N GLU A 63 -5.09 13.85 19.66
CA GLU A 63 -4.84 15.28 19.49
C GLU A 63 -4.16 15.91 20.71
N PHE A 64 -4.50 15.44 21.92
CA PHE A 64 -3.81 15.88 23.14
C PHE A 64 -2.40 15.27 23.24
N LYS A 65 -2.28 13.97 22.97
CA LYS A 65 -1.00 13.26 22.98
C LYS A 65 -1.08 11.95 22.18
N PRO A 66 -0.08 11.61 21.36
CA PRO A 66 -0.01 10.29 20.73
C PRO A 66 -0.17 9.16 21.75
N THR A 67 -0.99 8.18 21.39
CA THR A 67 -1.18 6.98 22.19
C THR A 67 -0.18 5.90 21.74
N LYS A 68 -0.20 4.76 22.42
CA LYS A 68 0.58 3.58 21.99
C LYS A 68 0.22 3.13 20.58
N PHE A 69 -1.05 3.27 20.20
CA PHE A 69 -1.59 2.69 18.97
C PHE A 69 -1.81 3.68 17.87
N CYS A 70 -2.18 4.92 18.21
CA CYS A 70 -2.61 5.90 17.24
C CYS A 70 -2.01 7.28 17.50
N PHE A 71 -1.90 8.06 16.43
CA PHE A 71 -1.36 9.41 16.39
C PHE A 71 -2.05 10.22 15.29
N ILE A 72 -1.80 11.52 15.27
CA ILE A 72 -2.24 12.41 14.19
C ILE A 72 -1.09 12.60 13.20
N LEU A 73 -1.34 12.29 11.93
CA LEU A 73 -0.45 12.67 10.83
C LEU A 73 -0.75 14.13 10.48
N PRO A 74 0.16 15.08 10.78
CA PRO A 74 -0.17 16.51 10.70
C PRO A 74 -0.34 16.98 9.27
N ASP A 75 0.53 16.51 8.37
CA ASP A 75 0.55 16.94 6.98
C ASP A 75 -0.26 16.00 6.09
N ALA A 76 -0.82 16.55 5.01
CA ALA A 76 -1.36 15.73 3.93
C ALA A 76 -0.23 14.88 3.32
N ALA A 77 -0.54 13.65 2.93
CA ALA A 77 0.45 12.70 2.44
C ALA A 77 -0.07 11.88 1.27
N GLU A 78 0.82 11.56 0.32
CA GLU A 78 0.60 10.52 -0.66
C GLU A 78 1.14 9.19 -0.11
N VAL A 79 0.30 8.15 -0.12
CA VAL A 79 0.62 6.84 0.46
C VAL A 79 0.29 5.73 -0.52
N VAL A 80 0.96 4.58 -0.39
CA VAL A 80 0.66 3.40 -1.20
C VAL A 80 -0.46 2.63 -0.51
N LEU A 81 -1.64 2.56 -1.12
CA LEU A 81 -2.73 1.72 -0.62
C LEU A 81 -2.37 0.24 -0.79
N LEU A 82 -2.39 -0.51 0.31
CA LEU A 82 -2.13 -1.94 0.33
C LEU A 82 -3.44 -2.73 0.33
N GLN A 83 -4.39 -2.35 1.19
CA GLN A 83 -5.68 -3.03 1.29
C GLN A 83 -6.78 -2.07 1.75
N GLN A 84 -7.99 -2.25 1.22
CA GLN A 84 -9.19 -1.54 1.68
C GLN A 84 -10.06 -2.46 2.54
N HIS A 85 -10.53 -1.93 3.66
CA HIS A 85 -11.41 -2.61 4.60
C HIS A 85 -12.73 -1.82 4.75
N SER A 86 -13.69 -2.41 5.47
CA SER A 86 -14.91 -1.68 5.83
C SER A 86 -14.58 -0.57 6.84
N GLY A 87 -14.60 0.68 6.40
CA GLY A 87 -14.43 1.87 7.24
C GLY A 87 -12.99 2.33 7.47
N PHE A 88 -11.99 1.59 7.00
CA PHE A 88 -10.58 1.97 7.09
C PHE A 88 -9.75 1.37 5.94
N ILE A 89 -8.51 1.81 5.84
CA ILE A 89 -7.53 1.34 4.85
C ILE A 89 -6.22 0.94 5.53
N GLU A 90 -5.49 0.06 4.86
CA GLU A 90 -4.11 -0.33 5.16
C GLU A 90 -3.20 0.26 4.08
N PHE A 91 -2.14 0.95 4.48
CA PHE A 91 -1.26 1.66 3.56
C PHE A 91 0.21 1.58 4.00
N ASP A 92 1.13 1.65 3.05
CA ASP A 92 2.55 1.87 3.32
C ASP A 92 2.84 3.38 3.33
N TYR A 93 3.52 3.82 4.39
CA TYR A 93 4.06 5.17 4.49
C TYR A 93 5.44 5.12 5.13
N LYS A 94 6.46 5.50 4.36
CA LYS A 94 7.87 5.48 4.78
C LYS A 94 8.32 4.09 5.25
N SER A 95 7.96 3.05 4.48
CA SER A 95 8.28 1.64 4.76
C SER A 95 7.68 1.11 6.07
N GLN A 96 6.52 1.66 6.45
CA GLN A 96 5.73 1.21 7.60
C GLN A 96 4.29 0.97 7.16
N VAL A 97 3.76 -0.20 7.51
CA VAL A 97 2.35 -0.53 7.34
C VAL A 97 1.54 0.14 8.44
N LEU A 98 0.63 1.02 8.03
CA LEU A 98 -0.21 1.84 8.90
C LEU A 98 -1.67 1.77 8.45
N TYR A 99 -2.54 2.27 9.32
CA TYR A 99 -3.98 2.20 9.14
C TYR A 99 -4.63 3.55 9.39
N THR A 100 -5.61 3.92 8.58
CA THR A 100 -6.41 5.14 8.79
C THR A 100 -7.84 4.94 8.32
N PHE A 101 -8.74 5.77 8.80
CA PHE A 101 -10.16 5.67 8.50
C PHE A 101 -10.47 6.21 7.10
N SER A 102 -11.43 5.59 6.42
CA SER A 102 -11.69 5.86 5.00
C SER A 102 -12.06 7.32 4.70
N HIS A 103 -12.64 8.05 5.66
CA HIS A 103 -12.99 9.46 5.48
C HIS A 103 -11.78 10.41 5.42
N TYR A 104 -10.57 9.93 5.76
CA TYR A 104 -9.34 10.69 5.56
C TYR A 104 -8.77 10.55 4.15
N VAL A 105 -9.29 9.63 3.34
CA VAL A 105 -8.86 9.46 1.95
C VAL A 105 -9.52 10.54 1.10
N VAL A 106 -8.70 11.28 0.37
CA VAL A 106 -9.14 12.33 -0.55
C VAL A 106 -9.14 11.76 -1.95
N GLU A 107 -10.29 11.77 -2.62
CA GLU A 107 -10.34 11.52 -4.05
C GLU A 107 -9.55 12.63 -4.74
N ARG A 108 -8.53 12.25 -5.52
CA ARG A 108 -7.77 13.20 -6.33
C ARG A 108 -8.76 13.84 -7.31
N ALA A 109 -9.21 15.05 -7.01
CA ALA A 109 -10.00 15.85 -7.94
C ALA A 109 -9.10 16.14 -9.14
N LEU A 110 -9.22 15.31 -10.18
CA LEU A 110 -8.80 15.67 -11.53
C LEU A 110 -9.61 16.91 -11.88
N THR A 111 -9.01 18.08 -11.70
CA THR A 111 -9.58 19.34 -12.17
C THR A 111 -9.75 19.22 -13.67
N ALA A 112 -10.97 18.89 -14.09
CA ALA A 112 -11.46 19.16 -15.43
C ALA A 112 -11.61 20.68 -15.58
N ASN A 113 -10.48 21.39 -15.66
CA ASN A 113 -10.46 22.75 -16.19
C ASN A 113 -10.51 22.65 -17.71
N SER A 114 -11.73 22.56 -18.22
CA SER A 114 -12.04 22.88 -19.60
C SER A 114 -13.40 23.58 -19.63
N HIS A 115 -13.38 24.90 -19.44
CA HIS A 115 -14.13 25.84 -20.28
C HIS A 115 -13.78 27.30 -19.96
#